data_AF-A0A9D0VBF0-F1
#
_entry.id   AF-A0A9D0VBF0-F1
#
_cell.length_a   1.000
_cell.length_b   1.000
_cell.length_c   1.000
_cell.angle_alpha   90.00
_cell.angle_beta   90.00
_cell.angle_gamma   90.00
#
_symmetry.space_group_name_H-M   'P 1'
#
loop_
_entity.id
_entity.type
_entity.pdbx_description
1 polymer ?
#
loop_
_entity_poly.entity_id
_entity_poly.type
_entity_poly.pdbx_seq_one_letter_code
_entity_poly.pdbx_strand_id
1 'polypeptide(L)'
;MGALDRSLDALGVDPELVLEPKVDTLRALLLIHVALRALQIARLPEFFAVSRGGFVVAATLAALLGLLAWSPVSGLGAARRAQIGRLGATLATAQLAIQVGISFPFIPNHLFLELLCCGLLTIYGAPRSEDRQLLLTAVRWIAALVLLWTGIQKLWWGTWDHGEFLAAAIAERDSFATFMAPLLSTAELQQLRGMELTIGGGPLRLEGGWGLALSNLTWILEIALPLGMLWPRSRSAAVGGAVGLVCLIELAARELFFGLLFVQLLLVIPPGRTLQRSAPLLLGLYGLLALALAGGLPLGRFN
;
A
#
# COMPACT_ATOMS: atom_id res chain seq x y z
N MET A 1 -19.49 16.42 -22.84
CA MET A 1 -18.87 15.54 -21.82
C MET A 1 -19.91 14.55 -21.35
N GLY A 2 -19.62 13.26 -21.51
CA GLY A 2 -20.52 12.17 -21.13
C GLY A 2 -20.61 12.00 -19.61
N ALA A 3 -21.53 11.16 -19.14
CA ALA A 3 -21.57 10.75 -17.73
C ALA A 3 -20.26 10.10 -17.28
N LEU A 4 -19.56 9.39 -18.19
CA LEU A 4 -18.26 8.78 -17.96
C LEU A 4 -17.17 9.80 -17.63
N ASP A 5 -17.09 10.91 -18.37
CA ASP A 5 -16.07 11.95 -18.15
C ASP A 5 -16.22 12.57 -16.75
N ARG A 6 -17.47 12.85 -16.34
CA ARG A 6 -17.78 13.37 -15.00
C ARG A 6 -17.42 12.37 -13.88
N SER A 7 -17.59 11.08 -14.14
CA SER A 7 -17.17 10.04 -13.20
C SER A 7 -15.65 9.97 -13.10
N LEU A 8 -14.91 9.99 -14.21
CA LEU A 8 -13.44 9.96 -14.21
C LEU A 8 -12.84 11.16 -13.48
N ASP A 9 -13.47 12.33 -13.60
CA ASP A 9 -13.10 13.57 -12.90
C ASP A 9 -13.53 13.60 -11.42
N ALA A 10 -14.30 12.62 -10.94
CA ALA A 10 -14.87 12.62 -9.59
C ALA A 10 -13.79 12.55 -8.48
N LEU A 11 -12.61 11.99 -8.76
CA LEU A 11 -11.46 12.01 -7.84
C LEU A 11 -10.60 13.27 -7.97
N GLY A 12 -10.99 14.19 -8.84
CA GLY A 12 -10.41 15.52 -9.00
C GLY A 12 -9.34 15.62 -10.08
N VAL A 13 -9.28 16.78 -10.71
CA VAL A 13 -8.21 17.21 -11.61
C VAL A 13 -7.28 18.13 -10.83
N ASP A 14 -5.98 17.84 -10.83
CA ASP A 14 -5.01 18.74 -10.19
C ASP A 14 -4.64 19.86 -11.17
N PRO A 15 -4.42 21.10 -10.68
CA PRO A 15 -3.90 22.16 -11.53
C PRO A 15 -2.49 21.81 -12.02
N GLU A 16 -2.13 22.25 -13.22
CA GLU A 16 -0.88 21.88 -13.89
C GLU A 16 0.38 22.12 -13.03
N LEU A 17 0.39 23.23 -12.27
CA LEU A 17 1.45 23.61 -11.33
C LEU A 17 1.68 22.61 -10.18
N VAL A 18 0.77 21.66 -9.99
CA VAL A 18 0.83 20.63 -8.95
C VAL A 18 1.19 19.25 -9.53
N LEU A 19 0.92 19.01 -10.81
CA LEU A 19 1.09 17.70 -11.45
C LEU A 19 2.54 17.20 -11.37
N GLU A 20 3.49 17.97 -11.89
CA GLU A 20 4.90 17.53 -11.96
C GLU A 20 5.47 17.21 -10.56
N PRO A 21 5.40 18.10 -9.55
CA PRO A 21 5.91 17.79 -8.22
C PRO A 21 5.24 16.57 -7.57
N LYS A 22 3.95 16.32 -7.87
CA LYS A 22 3.19 15.21 -7.30
C LYS A 22 3.60 13.88 -7.92
N VAL A 23 3.74 13.85 -9.24
CA VAL A 23 4.25 12.69 -9.97
C VAL A 23 5.69 12.37 -9.55
N ASP A 24 6.55 13.38 -9.45
CA ASP A 24 7.95 13.18 -9.06
C ASP A 24 8.06 12.64 -7.62
N THR A 25 7.23 13.16 -6.70
CA THR A 25 7.19 12.66 -5.31
C THR A 25 6.65 11.23 -5.23
N LEU A 26 5.54 10.93 -5.92
CA LEU A 26 4.98 9.58 -5.99
C LEU A 26 6.02 8.59 -6.54
N ARG A 27 6.71 8.97 -7.63
CA ARG A 27 7.74 8.16 -8.26
C ARG A 27 8.88 7.88 -7.28
N ALA A 28 9.41 8.90 -6.62
CA ALA A 28 10.52 8.72 -5.68
C ALA A 28 10.15 7.79 -4.53
N LEU A 29 9.00 8.02 -3.89
CA LEU A 29 8.53 7.19 -2.77
C LEU A 29 8.29 5.74 -3.20
N LEU A 30 7.63 5.51 -4.34
CA LEU A 30 7.39 4.16 -4.85
C LEU A 30 8.69 3.42 -5.21
N LEU A 31 9.69 4.11 -5.77
CA LEU A 31 10.96 3.45 -6.09
C LEU A 31 11.78 3.13 -4.83
N ILE A 32 11.73 3.99 -3.81
CA ILE A 32 12.32 3.70 -2.48
C ILE A 32 11.62 2.50 -1.84
N HIS A 33 10.28 2.45 -1.91
CA HIS A 33 9.48 1.34 -1.43
C HIS A 33 9.92 0.00 -2.05
N VAL A 34 10.00 -0.06 -3.38
CA VAL A 34 10.41 -1.27 -4.12
C VAL A 34 11.84 -1.68 -3.73
N ALA A 35 12.75 -0.73 -3.55
CA ALA A 35 14.13 -1.03 -3.15
C ALA A 35 14.22 -1.63 -1.74
N LEU A 36 13.52 -1.06 -0.76
CA LEU A 36 13.53 -1.56 0.60
C LEU A 36 12.83 -2.92 0.71
N ARG A 37 11.76 -3.14 -0.04
CA ARG A 37 11.12 -4.45 -0.13
C ARG A 37 12.04 -5.49 -0.77
N ALA A 38 12.74 -5.16 -1.86
CA ALA A 38 13.71 -6.07 -2.46
C ALA A 38 14.84 -6.44 -1.47
N LEU A 39 15.27 -5.50 -0.64
CA LEU A 39 16.24 -5.74 0.43
C LEU A 39 15.69 -6.69 1.51
N GLN A 40 14.43 -6.52 1.91
CA GLN A 40 13.74 -7.43 2.84
C GLN A 40 13.68 -8.85 2.27
N ILE A 41 13.24 -9.00 1.01
CA ILE A 41 13.12 -10.29 0.34
C ILE A 41 14.47 -10.99 0.21
N ALA A 42 15.53 -10.26 -0.11
CA ALA A 42 16.87 -10.83 -0.24
C ALA A 42 17.42 -11.46 1.05
N ARG A 43 16.80 -11.17 2.20
CA ARG A 43 17.13 -11.76 3.51
C ARG A 43 16.39 -13.05 3.79
N LEU A 44 15.35 -13.36 3.03
CA LEU A 44 14.62 -14.61 3.19
C LEU A 44 15.52 -15.79 2.76
N PRO A 45 15.67 -16.84 3.58
CA PRO A 45 16.51 -17.99 3.27
C PRO A 45 16.14 -18.70 1.97
N GLU A 46 14.88 -18.61 1.57
CA GLU A 46 14.29 -19.34 0.44
C GLU A 46 14.53 -18.67 -0.91
N PHE A 47 14.97 -17.41 -0.95
CA PHE A 47 15.24 -16.72 -2.21
C PHE A 47 16.54 -17.25 -2.84
N PHE A 48 16.56 -17.66 -4.11
CA PHE A 48 17.74 -18.28 -4.73
C PHE A 48 19.00 -17.38 -4.63
N ALA A 49 20.11 -17.92 -4.14
CA ALA A 49 21.33 -17.15 -3.87
C ALA A 49 21.88 -16.39 -5.10
N VAL A 50 21.77 -16.98 -6.29
CA VAL A 50 22.27 -16.39 -7.55
C VAL A 50 21.40 -15.21 -8.02
N SER A 51 20.11 -15.17 -7.70
CA SER A 51 19.22 -14.06 -8.05
C SER A 51 19.22 -12.93 -7.00
N ARG A 52 19.59 -13.19 -5.74
CA ARG A 52 19.59 -12.17 -4.66
C ARG A 52 20.36 -10.91 -5.01
N GLY A 53 21.61 -11.06 -5.45
CA GLY A 53 22.50 -9.93 -5.74
C GLY A 53 21.95 -9.03 -6.85
N GLY A 54 21.52 -9.63 -7.96
CA GLY A 54 20.96 -8.91 -9.10
C GLY A 54 19.69 -8.13 -8.74
N PHE A 55 18.79 -8.73 -7.95
CA PHE A 55 17.55 -8.09 -7.50
C PHE A 55 17.82 -6.87 -6.62
N VAL A 56 18.69 -7.01 -5.62
CA VAL A 56 19.01 -5.90 -4.70
C VAL A 56 19.69 -4.75 -5.47
N VAL A 57 20.62 -5.07 -6.38
CA VAL A 57 21.29 -4.06 -7.20
C VAL A 57 20.30 -3.32 -8.10
N ALA A 58 19.42 -4.05 -8.80
CA ALA A 58 18.42 -3.44 -9.68
C ALA A 58 17.46 -2.53 -8.91
N ALA A 59 16.98 -2.98 -7.75
CA ALA A 59 16.06 -2.21 -6.91
C ALA A 59 16.74 -0.96 -6.31
N THR A 60 17.98 -1.12 -5.82
CA THR A 60 18.77 0.01 -5.30
C THR A 60 19.04 1.04 -6.38
N LEU A 61 19.42 0.60 -7.59
CA LEU A 61 19.62 1.48 -8.73
C LEU A 61 18.31 2.22 -9.10
N ALA A 62 17.18 1.52 -9.09
CA ALA A 62 15.88 2.14 -9.33
C ALA A 62 15.56 3.24 -8.31
N ALA A 63 15.79 3.01 -7.01
CA ALA A 63 15.62 4.02 -5.97
C ALA A 63 16.57 5.21 -6.12
N LEU A 64 17.85 4.97 -6.43
CA LEU A 64 18.81 6.04 -6.67
C LEU A 64 18.40 6.91 -7.86
N LEU A 65 17.94 6.31 -8.95
CA LEU A 65 17.41 7.04 -10.11
C LEU A 65 16.15 7.84 -9.73
N GLY A 66 15.27 7.28 -8.89
CA GLY A 66 14.11 7.97 -8.35
C GLY A 66 14.47 9.21 -7.54
N LEU A 67 15.44 9.09 -6.62
CA LEU A 67 15.95 10.19 -5.79
C LEU A 67 16.63 11.27 -6.63
N LEU A 68 17.45 10.88 -7.61
CA LEU A 68 18.10 11.81 -8.54
C LEU A 68 17.06 12.58 -9.38
N ALA A 69 15.99 11.91 -9.82
CA ALA A 69 14.90 12.53 -10.56
C ALA A 69 14.05 13.48 -9.68
N TRP A 70 14.00 13.27 -8.37
CA TRP A 70 13.23 14.10 -7.44
C TRP A 70 14.01 15.32 -6.93
N SER A 71 15.34 15.20 -6.79
CA SER A 71 16.16 16.26 -6.20
C SER A 71 16.19 17.54 -7.04
N PRO A 72 15.69 18.68 -6.53
CA PRO A 72 15.80 19.97 -7.22
C PRO A 72 17.25 20.47 -7.27
N VAL A 73 18.14 19.95 -6.41
CA VAL A 73 19.56 20.32 -6.32
C VAL A 73 20.41 19.64 -7.39
N SER A 74 19.85 18.65 -8.11
CA SER A 74 20.58 17.92 -9.15
C SER A 74 21.06 18.76 -10.33
N GLY A 75 20.56 20.00 -10.48
CA GLY A 75 20.85 20.87 -11.63
C GLY A 75 20.29 20.35 -12.96
N LEU A 76 19.56 19.22 -12.93
CA LEU A 76 18.99 18.59 -14.12
C LEU A 76 17.72 19.32 -14.55
N GLY A 77 17.57 19.55 -15.85
CA GLY A 77 16.31 20.04 -16.41
C GLY A 77 15.16 19.04 -16.26
N ALA A 78 13.91 19.53 -16.28
CA ALA A 78 12.70 18.71 -16.07
C ALA A 78 12.60 17.50 -17.01
N ALA A 79 12.94 17.67 -18.29
CA ALA A 79 12.95 16.60 -19.28
C ALA A 79 13.92 15.46 -18.90
N ARG A 80 15.12 15.81 -18.41
CA ARG A 80 16.14 14.82 -18.00
C ARG A 80 15.73 14.11 -16.72
N ARG A 81 15.16 14.83 -15.74
CA ARG A 81 14.60 14.22 -14.52
C ARG A 81 13.48 13.23 -14.85
N ALA A 82 12.56 13.60 -15.74
CA ALA A 82 11.50 12.70 -16.20
C ALA A 82 12.06 11.44 -16.88
N GLN A 83 13.07 11.57 -17.74
CA GLN A 83 13.73 10.44 -18.39
C GLN A 83 14.38 9.50 -17.37
N ILE A 84 15.17 10.04 -16.43
CA ILE A 84 15.85 9.26 -15.38
C ILE A 84 14.82 8.55 -14.49
N GLY A 85 13.76 9.26 -14.10
CA GLY A 85 12.67 8.70 -13.32
C GLY A 85 11.97 7.55 -14.04
N ARG A 86 11.70 7.69 -15.34
CA ARG A 86 11.11 6.64 -16.16
C ARG A 86 12.03 5.42 -16.28
N LEU A 87 13.34 5.61 -16.40
CA LEU A 87 14.30 4.50 -16.39
C LEU A 87 14.26 3.74 -15.05
N GLY A 88 14.23 4.46 -13.93
CA GLY A 88 14.05 3.85 -12.60
C GLY A 88 12.76 3.04 -12.51
N ALA A 89 11.64 3.59 -12.99
CA ALA A 89 10.36 2.88 -13.05
C ALA A 89 10.40 1.63 -13.93
N THR A 90 11.05 1.68 -15.10
CA THR A 90 11.22 0.52 -15.99
C THR A 90 12.00 -0.61 -15.31
N LEU A 91 13.09 -0.27 -14.62
CA LEU A 91 13.89 -1.25 -13.88
C LEU A 91 13.06 -1.90 -12.76
N ALA A 92 12.33 -1.10 -11.98
CA ALA A 92 11.43 -1.59 -10.93
C ALA A 92 10.33 -2.50 -11.51
N THR A 93 9.66 -2.08 -12.59
CA THR A 93 8.63 -2.88 -13.28
C THR A 93 9.18 -4.23 -13.75
N ALA A 94 10.34 -4.25 -14.39
CA ALA A 94 10.97 -5.49 -14.85
C ALA A 94 11.31 -6.43 -13.67
N GLN A 95 11.90 -5.88 -12.61
CA GLN A 95 12.20 -6.63 -11.38
C GLN A 95 10.92 -7.23 -10.76
N LEU A 96 9.87 -6.42 -10.59
CA LEU A 96 8.60 -6.87 -10.00
C LEU A 96 7.92 -7.93 -10.88
N ALA A 97 7.98 -7.81 -12.21
CA ALA A 97 7.44 -8.81 -13.12
C ALA A 97 8.17 -10.16 -13.00
N ILE A 98 9.51 -10.15 -12.90
CA ILE A 98 10.28 -11.37 -12.64
C ILE A 98 9.90 -11.95 -11.28
N GLN A 99 9.74 -11.12 -10.25
CA GLN A 99 9.33 -11.57 -8.92
C GLN A 99 7.95 -12.24 -8.96
N VAL A 100 6.97 -11.64 -9.64
CA VAL A 100 5.64 -12.23 -9.86
C VAL A 100 5.77 -13.60 -10.54
N GLY A 101 6.60 -13.70 -11.58
CA GLY A 101 6.84 -14.96 -12.29
C GLY A 101 7.45 -16.06 -11.41
N ILE A 102 8.40 -15.71 -10.54
CA ILE A 102 9.05 -16.66 -9.61
C ILE A 102 8.11 -17.06 -8.46
N SER A 103 7.28 -16.13 -7.97
CA SER A 103 6.36 -16.38 -6.85
C SER A 103 5.07 -17.09 -7.27
N PHE A 104 4.80 -17.25 -8.57
CA PHE A 104 3.60 -17.93 -9.05
C PHE A 104 3.56 -19.40 -8.57
N PRO A 105 2.43 -19.90 -8.03
CA PRO A 105 1.10 -19.28 -8.00
C PRO A 105 0.78 -18.46 -6.73
N PHE A 106 1.69 -18.38 -5.75
CA PHE A 106 1.48 -17.74 -4.46
C PHE A 106 1.95 -16.28 -4.45
N ILE A 107 1.20 -15.43 -5.15
CA ILE A 107 1.57 -14.02 -5.32
C ILE A 107 0.83 -13.14 -4.30
N PRO A 108 1.54 -12.41 -3.43
CA PRO A 108 0.90 -11.44 -2.56
C PRO A 108 0.20 -10.34 -3.35
N ASN A 109 -1.04 -9.98 -2.97
CA ASN A 109 -1.83 -8.98 -3.70
C ASN A 109 -1.11 -7.63 -3.86
N HIS A 110 -0.35 -7.22 -2.84
CA HIS A 110 0.40 -5.96 -2.87
C HIS A 110 1.55 -5.97 -3.90
N LEU A 111 2.06 -7.14 -4.32
CA LEU A 111 3.06 -7.22 -5.40
C LEU A 111 2.47 -6.80 -6.75
N PHE A 112 1.23 -7.21 -7.04
CA PHE A 112 0.53 -6.76 -8.24
C PHE A 112 0.27 -5.26 -8.23
N LEU A 113 -0.06 -4.71 -7.06
CA LEU A 113 -0.27 -3.27 -6.91
C LEU A 113 1.02 -2.48 -7.19
N GLU A 114 2.16 -2.92 -6.66
CA GLU A 114 3.47 -2.34 -6.97
C GLU A 114 3.78 -2.42 -8.46
N LEU A 115 3.61 -3.61 -9.05
CA LEU A 115 3.86 -3.84 -10.48
C LEU A 115 3.00 -2.92 -11.35
N LEU A 116 1.71 -2.80 -11.03
CA LEU A 116 0.79 -1.94 -11.75
C LEU A 116 1.19 -0.47 -11.64
N CYS A 117 1.47 0.03 -10.43
CA CYS A 117 1.87 1.43 -10.23
C CYS A 117 3.21 1.76 -10.90
N CYS A 118 4.20 0.87 -10.81
CA CYS A 118 5.49 1.03 -11.51
C CYS A 118 5.30 0.96 -13.03
N GLY A 119 4.46 0.06 -13.54
CA GLY A 119 4.14 -0.05 -14.95
C GLY A 119 3.49 1.23 -15.49
N LEU A 120 2.56 1.83 -14.73
CA LEU A 120 1.97 3.12 -15.07
C LEU A 120 3.02 4.24 -15.10
N LEU A 121 3.98 4.26 -14.16
CA LEU A 121 5.09 5.22 -14.20
C LEU A 121 6.03 5.00 -15.40
N THR A 122 6.21 3.76 -15.85
CA THR A 122 6.99 3.43 -17.05
C THR A 122 6.32 3.96 -18.32
N ILE A 123 4.99 3.83 -18.42
CA ILE A 123 4.20 4.21 -19.59
C ILE A 123 3.92 5.72 -19.61
N TYR A 124 3.39 6.25 -18.51
CA TYR A 124 2.85 7.62 -18.40
C TYR A 124 3.76 8.58 -17.60
N GLY A 125 4.96 8.16 -17.19
CA GLY A 125 5.92 9.02 -16.50
C GLY A 125 6.59 10.10 -17.37
N ALA A 126 6.08 10.32 -18.58
CA ALA A 126 6.58 11.26 -19.57
C ALA A 126 6.37 12.74 -19.17
N PRO A 127 7.05 13.70 -19.83
CA PRO A 127 6.98 15.11 -19.45
C PRO A 127 5.67 15.82 -19.87
N ARG A 128 4.78 15.16 -20.63
CA ARG A 128 3.50 15.76 -21.04
C ARG A 128 2.55 15.87 -19.84
N SER A 129 1.86 17.00 -19.72
CA SER A 129 0.90 17.26 -18.65
C SER A 129 -0.29 16.28 -18.71
N GLU A 130 -0.75 15.92 -19.91
CA GLU A 130 -1.80 14.93 -20.14
C GLU A 130 -1.43 13.55 -19.58
N ASP A 131 -0.23 13.04 -19.87
CA ASP A 131 0.24 11.73 -19.38
C ASP A 131 0.31 11.72 -17.85
N ARG A 132 0.78 12.82 -17.24
CA ARG A 132 0.83 12.96 -15.78
C ARG A 132 -0.57 12.97 -15.15
N GLN A 133 -1.52 13.65 -15.78
CA GLN A 133 -2.90 13.68 -15.33
C GLN A 133 -3.54 12.28 -15.42
N LEU A 134 -3.31 11.55 -16.52
CA LEU A 134 -3.78 10.17 -16.68
C LEU A 134 -3.17 9.24 -15.63
N LEU A 135 -1.85 9.34 -15.39
CA LEU A 135 -1.16 8.58 -14.35
C LEU A 135 -1.78 8.79 -12.97
N LEU A 136 -1.94 10.05 -12.54
CA LEU A 136 -2.50 10.35 -11.23
C LEU A 136 -3.96 9.90 -11.13
N THR A 137 -4.75 10.07 -12.20
CA THR A 137 -6.14 9.60 -12.26
C THR A 137 -6.20 8.09 -12.11
N ALA A 138 -5.38 7.34 -12.84
CA ALA A 138 -5.31 5.89 -12.74
C ALA A 138 -4.92 5.44 -11.33
N VAL A 139 -3.89 6.06 -10.73
CA VAL A 139 -3.43 5.72 -9.36
C VAL A 139 -4.51 5.97 -8.32
N ARG A 140 -5.25 7.07 -8.42
CA ARG A 140 -6.37 7.38 -7.52
C ARG A 140 -7.48 6.35 -7.61
N TRP A 141 -7.84 5.97 -8.83
CA TRP A 141 -8.85 4.95 -9.07
C TRP A 141 -8.40 3.58 -8.56
N ILE A 142 -7.14 3.20 -8.78
CA ILE A 142 -6.58 1.96 -8.23
C ILE A 142 -6.71 1.95 -6.71
N ALA A 143 -6.30 3.03 -6.01
CA ALA A 143 -6.39 3.11 -4.56
C ALA A 143 -7.85 2.98 -4.07
N ALA A 144 -8.78 3.73 -4.68
CA ALA A 144 -10.20 3.68 -4.32
C ALA A 144 -10.82 2.30 -4.61
N LEU A 145 -10.50 1.69 -5.75
CA LEU A 145 -11.04 0.39 -6.16
C LEU A 145 -10.50 -0.74 -5.31
N VAL A 146 -9.20 -0.74 -4.97
CA VAL A 146 -8.62 -1.75 -4.08
C VAL A 146 -9.33 -1.72 -2.73
N LEU A 147 -9.50 -0.54 -2.13
CA LEU A 147 -10.18 -0.41 -0.84
C LEU A 147 -11.67 -0.82 -0.92
N LEU A 148 -12.37 -0.38 -1.97
CA LEU A 148 -13.77 -0.73 -2.17
C LEU A 148 -13.94 -2.24 -2.36
N TRP A 149 -13.08 -2.84 -3.17
CA TRP A 149 -13.14 -4.26 -3.48
C TRP A 149 -12.80 -5.13 -2.27
N THR A 150 -11.83 -4.73 -1.43
CA THR A 150 -11.54 -5.46 -0.20
C THR A 150 -12.73 -5.48 0.74
N GLY A 151 -13.48 -4.37 0.85
CA GLY A 151 -14.72 -4.31 1.63
C GLY A 151 -15.86 -5.16 1.05
N ILE A 152 -16.07 -5.09 -0.27
CA ILE A 152 -17.08 -5.91 -0.96
C ILE A 152 -16.78 -7.40 -0.79
N GLN A 153 -15.51 -7.79 -0.91
CA GLN A 153 -15.08 -9.17 -0.71
C GLN A 153 -15.43 -9.67 0.70
N LYS A 154 -15.15 -8.86 1.73
CA LYS A 154 -15.50 -9.18 3.11
C LYS A 154 -17.01 -9.35 3.31
N LEU A 155 -17.80 -8.44 2.74
CA LEU A 155 -19.26 -8.50 2.77
C LEU A 155 -19.80 -9.74 2.03
N TRP A 156 -19.30 -10.01 0.82
CA TRP A 156 -19.79 -11.12 -0.02
C TRP A 156 -19.56 -12.47 0.66
N TRP A 157 -18.37 -12.70 1.20
CA TRP A 157 -18.05 -13.99 1.82
C TRP A 157 -18.75 -14.23 3.16
N GLY A 158 -19.40 -13.21 3.76
CA GLY A 158 -20.19 -13.35 4.98
C GLY A 158 -19.40 -13.77 6.23
N THR A 159 -18.08 -13.89 6.13
CA THR A 159 -17.17 -14.30 7.23
C THR A 159 -16.87 -13.17 8.22
N TRP A 160 -17.61 -12.06 8.12
CA TRP A 160 -17.44 -10.87 8.95
C TRP A 160 -18.66 -10.60 9.82
N ASP A 161 -19.81 -11.22 9.52
CA ASP A 161 -21.07 -10.98 10.21
C ASP A 161 -21.00 -11.42 11.68
N HIS A 162 -20.25 -12.48 11.99
CA HIS A 162 -19.96 -12.92 13.36
C HIS A 162 -18.47 -12.83 13.69
N GLY A 163 -17.72 -12.01 12.94
CA GLY A 163 -16.29 -11.80 13.14
C GLY A 163 -15.42 -13.01 12.84
N GLU A 164 -15.87 -13.95 12.00
CA GLU A 164 -15.18 -15.22 11.77
C GLU A 164 -13.76 -15.06 11.22
N PHE A 165 -13.56 -14.13 10.27
CA PHE A 165 -12.24 -13.83 9.72
C PHE A 165 -11.30 -13.25 10.77
N LEU A 166 -11.79 -12.33 11.61
CA LEU A 166 -10.98 -11.72 12.65
C LEU A 166 -10.64 -12.73 13.75
N ALA A 167 -11.58 -13.60 14.12
CA ALA A 167 -11.36 -14.72 15.03
C ALA A 167 -10.27 -15.67 14.49
N ALA A 168 -10.34 -16.05 13.21
CA ALA A 168 -9.31 -16.86 12.56
C ALA A 168 -7.94 -16.16 12.54
N ALA A 169 -7.89 -14.86 12.23
CA ALA A 169 -6.65 -14.09 12.25
C ALA A 169 -6.03 -14.00 13.66
N ILE A 170 -6.86 -13.85 14.71
CA ILE A 170 -6.42 -13.87 16.12
C ILE A 170 -5.86 -15.25 16.50
N ALA A 171 -6.53 -16.33 16.08
CA ALA A 171 -6.09 -17.69 16.34
C ALA A 171 -4.76 -18.01 15.63
N GLU A 172 -4.60 -17.57 14.39
CA GLU A 172 -3.43 -17.85 13.55
C GLU A 172 -2.22 -16.98 13.89
N ARG A 173 -2.43 -15.69 14.19
CA ARG A 173 -1.37 -14.67 14.25
C ARG A 173 -1.29 -13.99 15.61
N ASP A 174 -0.16 -14.15 16.30
CA ASP A 174 0.12 -13.48 17.58
C ASP A 174 0.01 -11.95 17.51
N SER A 175 0.27 -11.34 16.35
CA SER A 175 0.17 -9.89 16.17
C SER A 175 -1.27 -9.40 16.29
N PHE A 176 -2.22 -10.11 15.70
CA PHE A 176 -3.65 -9.82 15.84
C PHE A 176 -4.13 -10.10 17.26
N ALA A 177 -3.74 -11.22 17.86
CA ALA A 177 -4.07 -11.52 19.26
C ALA A 177 -3.60 -10.41 20.22
N THR A 178 -2.36 -9.93 20.05
CA THR A 178 -1.80 -8.84 20.86
C THR A 178 -2.55 -7.53 20.63
N PHE A 179 -2.83 -7.19 19.37
CA PHE A 179 -3.53 -5.96 19.01
C PHE A 179 -4.98 -5.95 19.53
N MET A 180 -5.66 -7.09 19.49
CA MET A 180 -7.05 -7.25 19.89
C MET A 180 -7.25 -7.50 21.38
N ALA A 181 -6.21 -7.88 22.12
CA ALA A 181 -6.31 -8.18 23.55
C ALA A 181 -7.01 -7.11 24.40
N PRO A 182 -6.84 -5.78 24.17
CA PRO A 182 -7.57 -4.76 24.92
C PRO A 182 -9.08 -4.73 24.67
N LEU A 183 -9.55 -5.32 23.57
CA LEU A 183 -10.95 -5.31 23.13
C LEU A 183 -11.69 -6.62 23.44
N LEU A 184 -10.96 -7.66 23.85
CA LEU A 184 -11.48 -9.00 24.09
C LEU A 184 -11.35 -9.37 25.56
N SER A 185 -12.24 -10.24 26.04
CA SER A 185 -12.05 -10.83 27.36
C SER A 185 -10.86 -11.79 27.34
N THR A 186 -10.19 -11.96 28.48
CA THR A 186 -9.09 -12.94 28.59
C THR A 186 -9.55 -14.35 28.25
N ALA A 187 -10.78 -14.72 28.61
CA ALA A 187 -11.36 -16.04 28.32
C ALA A 187 -11.58 -16.25 26.81
N GLU A 188 -12.17 -15.26 26.13
CA GLU A 188 -12.38 -15.30 24.67
C GLU A 188 -11.04 -15.36 23.91
N LEU A 189 -10.05 -14.57 24.33
CA LEU A 189 -8.72 -14.60 23.71
C LEU A 189 -8.04 -15.96 23.90
N GLN A 190 -8.13 -16.56 25.08
CA GLN A 190 -7.60 -17.90 25.35
C GLN A 190 -8.32 -18.97 24.52
N GLN A 191 -9.64 -18.88 24.42
CA GLN A 191 -10.46 -19.77 23.61
C GLN A 191 -10.04 -19.71 22.14
N LEU A 192 -9.98 -18.51 21.54
CA LEU A 192 -9.59 -18.30 20.14
C LEU A 192 -8.18 -18.84 19.87
N ARG A 193 -7.23 -18.58 20.76
CA ARG A 193 -5.85 -19.08 20.65
C ARG A 193 -5.71 -20.58 20.83
N GLY A 194 -6.66 -21.22 21.51
CA GLY A 194 -6.71 -22.66 21.71
C GLY A 194 -7.37 -23.41 20.54
N MET A 195 -7.97 -22.71 19.57
CA MET A 195 -8.64 -23.35 18.45
C MET A 195 -7.64 -23.89 17.42
N GLU A 196 -7.83 -25.14 17.00
CA GLU A 196 -7.14 -25.69 15.84
C GLU A 196 -7.82 -25.24 14.56
N LEU A 197 -7.09 -24.54 13.68
CA LEU A 197 -7.57 -24.08 12.38
C LEU A 197 -7.59 -25.23 11.36
N THR A 198 -8.51 -26.17 11.55
CA THR A 198 -8.73 -27.31 10.65
C THR A 198 -10.03 -27.15 9.86
N ILE A 199 -10.10 -27.78 8.68
CA ILE A 199 -11.32 -27.79 7.86
C ILE A 199 -12.44 -28.47 8.66
N GLY A 200 -13.50 -27.71 8.94
CA GLY A 200 -14.64 -28.18 9.73
C GLY A 200 -14.53 -27.97 11.24
N GLY A 201 -13.44 -27.39 11.74
CA GLY A 201 -13.24 -27.11 13.17
C GLY A 201 -14.05 -25.94 13.75
N GLY A 202 -14.92 -25.32 12.94
CA GLY A 202 -15.70 -24.14 13.32
C GLY A 202 -16.95 -24.44 14.18
N PRO A 203 -17.69 -23.39 14.58
CA PRO A 203 -17.57 -22.02 14.09
C PRO A 203 -16.56 -21.17 14.90
N LEU A 204 -15.58 -20.57 14.20
CA LEU A 204 -14.73 -19.52 14.73
C LEU A 204 -15.53 -18.23 14.78
N ARG A 205 -15.97 -17.78 15.95
CA ARG A 205 -16.78 -16.56 16.10
C ARG A 205 -16.27 -15.70 17.23
N LEU A 206 -16.50 -14.40 17.12
CA LEU A 206 -16.35 -13.48 18.24
C LEU A 206 -17.65 -13.45 19.04
N GLU A 207 -17.54 -13.53 20.36
CA GLU A 207 -18.66 -13.44 21.30
C GLU A 207 -18.75 -12.03 21.90
N GLY A 208 -17.61 -11.34 22.01
CA GLY A 208 -17.52 -9.98 22.53
C GLY A 208 -18.07 -8.93 21.56
N GLY A 209 -18.99 -8.10 22.05
CA GLY A 209 -19.61 -7.03 21.24
C GLY A 209 -18.62 -6.04 20.64
N TRP A 210 -17.50 -5.74 21.31
CA TRP A 210 -16.48 -4.83 20.80
C TRP A 210 -15.68 -5.41 19.64
N GLY A 211 -15.26 -6.68 19.73
CA GLY A 211 -14.56 -7.37 18.64
C GLY A 211 -15.45 -7.49 17.41
N LEU A 212 -16.73 -7.83 17.63
CA LEU A 212 -17.73 -7.92 16.56
C LEU A 212 -18.00 -6.56 15.89
N ALA A 213 -18.13 -5.50 16.69
CA ALA A 213 -18.32 -4.15 16.17
C ALA A 213 -17.11 -3.69 15.34
N LEU A 214 -15.88 -3.96 15.79
CA LEU A 214 -14.68 -3.62 15.03
C LEU A 214 -14.60 -4.40 13.72
N SER A 215 -14.91 -5.69 13.74
CA SER A 215 -14.94 -6.53 12.55
C SER A 215 -15.91 -5.95 11.51
N ASN A 216 -17.16 -5.67 11.91
CA ASN A 216 -18.16 -5.12 11.01
C ASN A 216 -17.80 -3.70 10.53
N LEU A 217 -17.30 -2.85 11.42
CA LEU A 217 -16.88 -1.50 11.08
C LEU A 217 -15.77 -1.49 10.02
N THR A 218 -14.88 -2.48 10.03
CA THR A 218 -13.77 -2.58 9.07
C THR A 218 -14.29 -2.62 7.63
N TRP A 219 -15.15 -3.59 7.28
CA TRP A 219 -15.64 -3.71 5.91
C TRP A 219 -16.58 -2.56 5.53
N ILE A 220 -17.38 -2.05 6.49
CA ILE A 220 -18.24 -0.89 6.27
C ILE A 220 -17.39 0.33 5.86
N LEU A 221 -16.30 0.58 6.58
CA LEU A 221 -15.41 1.70 6.28
C LEU A 221 -14.65 1.50 4.98
N GLU A 222 -14.20 0.28 4.66
CA GLU A 222 -13.58 -0.02 3.38
C GLU A 222 -14.50 0.24 2.18
N ILE A 223 -15.82 0.13 2.34
CA ILE A 223 -16.79 0.51 1.31
C ILE A 223 -17.12 2.00 1.36
N ALA A 224 -17.41 2.54 2.54
CA ALA A 224 -17.90 3.89 2.71
C ALA A 224 -16.85 4.96 2.39
N LEU A 225 -15.58 4.74 2.78
CA LEU A 225 -14.50 5.70 2.58
C LEU A 225 -14.18 5.96 1.10
N PRO A 226 -13.97 4.95 0.22
CA PRO A 226 -13.73 5.22 -1.19
C PRO A 226 -14.93 5.87 -1.88
N LEU A 227 -16.16 5.55 -1.49
CA LEU A 227 -17.35 6.28 -1.96
C LEU A 227 -17.32 7.75 -1.50
N GLY A 228 -16.93 8.00 -0.25
CA GLY A 228 -16.73 9.34 0.30
C GLY A 228 -15.61 10.13 -0.38
N MET A 229 -14.62 9.47 -1.00
CA MET A 229 -13.56 10.12 -1.78
C MET A 229 -14.07 10.68 -3.12
N LEU A 230 -15.12 10.10 -3.68
CA LEU A 230 -15.77 10.58 -4.91
C LEU A 230 -16.48 11.92 -4.70
N TRP A 231 -16.86 12.24 -3.45
CA TRP A 231 -17.56 13.48 -3.15
C TRP A 231 -16.58 14.60 -2.75
N PRO A 232 -16.50 15.71 -3.53
CA PRO A 232 -15.46 16.74 -3.34
C PRO A 232 -15.38 17.34 -1.94
N ARG A 233 -16.53 17.50 -1.26
CA ARG A 233 -16.59 18.13 0.08
C ARG A 233 -16.09 17.22 1.21
N SER A 234 -16.22 15.90 1.07
CA SER A 234 -15.79 14.92 2.07
C SER A 234 -14.45 14.28 1.72
N ARG A 235 -13.94 14.47 0.51
CA ARG A 235 -12.75 13.78 -0.03
C ARG A 235 -11.57 13.77 0.94
N SER A 236 -11.16 14.93 1.44
CA SER A 236 -10.01 15.01 2.35
C SER A 236 -10.24 14.28 3.66
N ALA A 237 -11.47 14.36 4.21
CA ALA A 237 -11.83 13.63 5.42
C ALA A 237 -11.89 12.12 5.18
N ALA A 238 -12.44 11.69 4.05
CA ALA A 238 -12.50 10.28 3.64
C ALA A 238 -11.10 9.70 3.41
N VAL A 239 -10.18 10.46 2.80
CA VAL A 239 -8.76 10.07 2.67
C VAL A 239 -8.10 9.96 4.04
N GLY A 240 -8.33 10.94 4.93
CA GLY A 240 -7.81 10.87 6.30
C GLY A 240 -8.32 9.63 7.06
N GLY A 241 -9.61 9.33 6.95
CA GLY A 241 -10.22 8.12 7.50
C GLY A 241 -9.64 6.84 6.90
N ALA A 242 -9.39 6.80 5.59
CA ALA A 242 -8.80 5.64 4.92
C ALA A 242 -7.34 5.42 5.32
N VAL A 243 -6.55 6.49 5.43
CA VAL A 243 -5.18 6.41 5.97
C VAL A 243 -5.20 5.87 7.39
N GLY A 244 -6.10 6.38 8.25
CA GLY A 244 -6.26 5.87 9.61
C GLY A 244 -6.64 4.39 9.66
N LEU A 245 -7.63 3.98 8.86
CA LEU A 245 -8.08 2.58 8.76
C LEU A 245 -6.95 1.66 8.33
N VAL A 246 -6.23 2.03 7.25
CA VAL A 246 -5.10 1.26 6.73
C VAL A 246 -4.00 1.16 7.79
N CYS A 247 -3.61 2.27 8.42
CA CYS A 247 -2.62 2.21 9.49
C CYS A 247 -3.02 1.25 10.64
N LEU A 248 -4.30 1.19 11.01
CA LEU A 248 -4.79 0.27 12.05
C LEU A 248 -4.73 -1.20 11.59
N ILE A 249 -5.23 -1.51 10.40
CA ILE A 249 -5.21 -2.87 9.84
C ILE A 249 -3.77 -3.37 9.71
N GLU A 250 -2.90 -2.54 9.13
CA GLU A 250 -1.52 -2.92 8.80
C GLU A 250 -0.63 -3.02 10.05
N LEU A 251 -0.95 -2.25 11.10
CA LEU A 251 -0.32 -2.40 12.41
C LEU A 251 -0.69 -3.74 13.06
N ALA A 252 -1.96 -4.14 12.99
CA ALA A 252 -2.42 -5.44 13.49
C ALA A 252 -1.82 -6.61 12.67
N ALA A 253 -1.74 -6.44 11.35
CA ALA A 253 -1.17 -7.44 10.43
C ALA A 253 0.36 -7.49 10.45
N ARG A 254 1.04 -6.43 10.95
CA ARG A 254 2.49 -6.21 10.82
C ARG A 254 2.98 -6.21 9.37
N GLU A 255 2.16 -5.69 8.46
CA GLU A 255 2.42 -5.58 7.02
C GLU A 255 2.81 -4.14 6.65
N LEU A 256 3.86 -3.61 7.31
CA LEU A 256 4.25 -2.20 7.21
C LEU A 256 4.56 -1.75 5.78
N PHE A 257 5.13 -2.61 4.96
CA PHE A 257 5.40 -2.31 3.56
C PHE A 257 4.10 -2.04 2.80
N PHE A 258 3.12 -2.92 2.93
CA PHE A 258 1.84 -2.73 2.26
C PHE A 258 1.12 -1.47 2.76
N GLY A 259 1.11 -1.24 4.07
CA GLY A 259 0.55 -0.02 4.64
C GLY A 259 1.18 1.27 4.12
N LEU A 260 2.51 1.35 4.06
CA LEU A 260 3.20 2.53 3.53
C LEU A 260 2.90 2.75 2.05
N LEU A 261 2.94 1.67 1.24
CA LEU A 261 2.55 1.71 -0.16
C LEU A 261 1.12 2.23 -0.31
N PHE A 262 0.17 1.72 0.46
CA PHE A 262 -1.22 2.11 0.26
C PHE A 262 -1.49 3.54 0.75
N VAL A 263 -0.86 3.96 1.86
CA VAL A 263 -0.92 5.35 2.35
C VAL A 263 -0.39 6.34 1.30
N GLN A 264 0.73 6.06 0.63
CA GLN A 264 1.21 6.97 -0.43
C GLN A 264 0.22 7.08 -1.60
N LEU A 265 -0.47 5.99 -1.99
CA LEU A 265 -1.47 6.02 -3.05
C LEU A 265 -2.72 6.82 -2.61
N LEU A 266 -3.17 6.66 -1.37
CA LEU A 266 -4.27 7.43 -0.81
C LEU A 266 -3.95 8.94 -0.75
N LEU A 267 -2.71 9.31 -0.40
CA LEU A 267 -2.28 10.71 -0.35
C LEU A 267 -2.18 11.39 -1.72
N VAL A 268 -2.28 10.64 -2.82
CA VAL A 268 -2.44 11.18 -4.18
C VAL A 268 -3.86 11.72 -4.42
N ILE A 269 -4.87 11.21 -3.71
CA ILE A 269 -6.28 11.53 -3.94
C ILE A 269 -6.61 13.00 -3.64
N PRO A 270 -6.27 13.58 -2.47
CA PRO A 270 -6.61 14.97 -2.18
C PRO A 270 -6.00 15.92 -3.23
N PRO A 271 -6.71 17.00 -3.59
CA PRO A 271 -6.17 18.01 -4.49
C PRO A 271 -4.97 18.71 -3.84
N GLY A 272 -4.05 19.19 -4.67
CA GLY A 272 -2.92 20.00 -4.20
C GLY A 272 -1.72 19.18 -3.72
N ARG A 273 -1.01 19.69 -2.71
CA ARG A 273 0.34 19.26 -2.33
C ARG A 273 0.42 18.30 -1.12
N THR A 274 -0.64 17.55 -0.84
CA THR A 274 -0.72 16.69 0.35
C THR A 274 0.39 15.65 0.39
N LEU A 275 0.57 14.86 -0.67
CA LEU A 275 1.64 13.86 -0.76
C LEU A 275 3.03 14.48 -0.54
N GLN A 276 3.30 15.63 -1.15
CA GLN A 276 4.58 16.33 -1.04
C GLN A 276 4.84 16.84 0.38
N ARG A 277 3.80 17.34 1.06
CA ARG A 277 3.89 17.76 2.47
C ARG A 277 4.10 16.56 3.41
N SER A 278 3.55 15.40 3.07
CA SER A 278 3.74 14.16 3.83
C SER A 278 5.02 13.41 3.49
N ALA A 279 5.68 13.73 2.38
CA ALA A 279 6.88 13.03 1.91
C ALA A 279 8.01 12.97 2.95
N PRO A 280 8.35 14.03 3.71
CA PRO A 280 9.37 13.94 4.75
C PRO A 280 9.06 12.90 5.83
N LEU A 281 7.78 12.79 6.23
CA LEU A 281 7.35 11.79 7.20
C LEU A 281 7.48 10.38 6.61
N LEU A 282 7.00 10.16 5.37
CA LEU A 282 7.11 8.87 4.70
C LEU A 282 8.58 8.45 4.49
N LEU A 283 9.45 9.38 4.09
CA LEU A 283 10.89 9.14 3.98
C LEU A 283 11.51 8.79 5.34
N GLY A 284 11.07 9.46 6.42
CA GLY A 284 11.47 9.10 7.78
C GLY A 284 11.08 7.68 8.14
N LEU A 285 9.85 7.26 7.84
CA LEU A 285 9.37 5.89 8.07
C LEU A 285 10.15 4.86 7.24
N TYR A 286 10.42 5.15 5.96
CA TYR A 286 11.27 4.30 5.12
C TYR A 286 12.72 4.24 5.64
N GLY A 287 13.26 5.34 6.16
CA GLY A 287 14.57 5.38 6.80
C GLY A 287 14.63 4.50 8.05
N LEU A 288 13.58 4.55 8.89
CA LEU A 288 13.45 3.67 10.06
C LEU A 288 13.36 2.19 9.63
N LEU A 289 12.60 1.87 8.59
CA LEU A 289 12.58 0.51 8.03
C LEU A 289 13.94 0.08 7.48
N ALA A 290 14.67 0.96 6.81
CA ALA A 290 16.01 0.68 6.33
C ALA A 290 16.97 0.37 7.49
N LEU A 291 16.90 1.14 8.59
CA LEU A 291 17.67 0.89 9.81
C LEU A 291 17.26 -0.41 10.50
N ALA A 292 15.96 -0.72 10.52
CA ALA A 292 15.40 -1.98 11.01
C ALA A 292 16.00 -3.17 10.27
N LEU A 293 15.94 -3.10 8.94
CA LEU A 293 16.55 -4.09 8.07
C LEU A 293 18.04 -4.15 8.38
N ALA A 294 18.77 -3.04 8.43
CA ALA A 294 20.20 -3.06 8.76
C ALA A 294 20.56 -3.68 10.14
N GLY A 295 19.59 -4.04 10.99
CA GLY A 295 19.81 -4.60 12.32
C GLY A 295 20.07 -3.52 13.37
N GLY A 296 19.88 -2.25 13.02
CA GLY A 296 20.05 -1.10 13.91
C GLY A 296 18.88 -0.89 14.86
N LEU A 297 17.74 -1.55 14.65
CA LEU A 297 16.56 -1.46 15.52
C LEU A 297 15.98 -2.85 15.81
N PRO A 298 15.54 -3.13 17.06
CA PRO A 298 14.86 -4.36 17.45
C PRO A 298 13.39 -4.32 17.01
N LEU A 299 13.19 -4.11 15.71
CA LEU A 299 11.88 -4.17 15.11
C LEU A 299 11.57 -5.65 14.90
N GLY A 300 10.51 -6.15 15.55
CA GLY A 300 10.06 -7.54 15.40
C GLY A 300 9.90 -7.91 13.92
N ARG A 301 9.81 -9.21 13.60
CA ARG A 301 9.65 -9.62 12.19
C ARG A 301 8.40 -8.95 11.59
N PHE A 302 8.61 -8.06 10.63
CA PHE A 302 7.58 -7.44 9.80
C PHE A 302 7.54 -8.19 8.47
N ASN A 303 6.33 -8.46 7.99
CA ASN A 303 6.09 -9.02 6.67
C ASN A 303 6.01 -7.90 5.63
#